data_AF-A0A372ZVM2-F1
#
_entry.id   AF-A0A372ZVM2-F1
#
_cell.length_a   1.000
_cell.length_b   1.000
_cell.length_c   1.000
_cell.angle_alpha   90.00
_cell.angle_beta   90.00
_cell.angle_gamma   90.00
#
_symmetry.space_group_name_H-M   'P 1'
#
loop_
_entity.id
_entity.type
_entity.pdbx_description
1 polymer ?
#
loop_
_entity_poly.entity_id
_entity_poly.type
_entity_poly.pdbx_seq_one_letter_code
_entity_poly.pdbx_strand_id
1 'polypeptide(L)'
;MRGEPYLITWLGGTSAHRVLTLFTGDDTALFAVQTINDTVDGASGRFVWLVPPDLQLGRYALGLGPRPDAGTSSLFEVVAGGGTAPVPQLRPLVTVG
;
A
#
# COMPACT_ATOMS: atom_id res chain seq x y z
N MET A 1 5.47 2.56 8.97
CA MET A 1 6.54 3.59 8.99
C MET A 1 6.69 4.14 7.58
N ARG A 2 7.08 5.41 7.44
CA ARG A 2 7.24 6.04 6.12
C ARG A 2 8.59 5.66 5.50
N GLY A 3 8.66 5.61 4.17
CA GLY A 3 9.89 5.29 3.42
C GLY A 3 10.29 3.82 3.40
N GLU A 4 9.50 2.95 4.04
CA GLU A 4 9.72 1.50 4.01
C GLU A 4 8.71 0.82 3.07
N PRO A 5 9.09 -0.31 2.44
CA PRO A 5 8.17 -1.13 1.67
C PRO A 5 7.21 -1.89 2.60
N TYR A 6 5.91 -1.73 2.40
CA TYR A 6 4.87 -2.49 3.06
C TYR A 6 4.22 -3.47 2.09
N LEU A 7 4.04 -4.71 2.53
CA LEU A 7 3.28 -5.69 1.79
C LEU A 7 1.79 -5.55 2.16
N ILE A 8 1.00 -5.12 1.19
CA ILE A 8 -0.46 -5.15 1.26
C ILE A 8 -0.89 -6.52 0.74
N THR A 9 -1.76 -7.21 1.47
CA THR A 9 -2.36 -8.49 1.04
C THR A 9 -3.86 -8.43 1.15
N TRP A 10 -4.55 -9.14 0.26
CA TRP A 10 -6.01 -9.26 0.29
C TRP A 10 -6.44 -10.69 -0.02
N LEU A 11 -7.59 -11.06 0.54
CA LEU A 11 -8.24 -12.35 0.33
C LEU A 11 -9.38 -12.17 -0.66
N GLY A 12 -9.48 -13.06 -1.64
CA GLY A 12 -10.45 -12.94 -2.73
C GLY A 12 -9.99 -11.88 -3.74
N GLY A 13 -9.31 -12.34 -4.78
CA GLY A 13 -8.90 -11.51 -5.90
C GLY A 13 -9.89 -11.60 -7.06
N THR A 14 -9.95 -10.56 -7.88
CA THR A 14 -10.62 -10.62 -9.18
C THR A 14 -9.58 -10.53 -10.27
N SER A 15 -9.74 -11.24 -11.39
CA SER A 15 -8.82 -11.17 -12.54
C SER A 15 -8.76 -9.81 -13.25
N ALA A 16 -9.54 -8.84 -12.80
CA ALA A 16 -9.53 -7.47 -13.32
C ALA A 16 -8.52 -6.59 -12.58
N HIS A 17 -7.93 -5.64 -13.31
CA HIS A 17 -7.17 -4.54 -12.73
C HIS A 17 -8.03 -3.70 -11.79
N ARG A 18 -7.43 -3.23 -10.70
CA ARG A 18 -8.10 -2.43 -9.67
C ARG A 18 -7.30 -1.18 -9.34
N VAL A 19 -8.00 -0.17 -8.88
CA VAL A 19 -7.40 1.01 -8.24
C VAL A 19 -7.17 0.68 -6.76
N LEU A 20 -5.98 0.97 -6.25
CA LEU A 20 -5.66 0.91 -4.83
C LEU A 20 -5.63 2.34 -4.29
N THR A 21 -6.49 2.63 -3.32
CA THR A 21 -6.68 3.98 -2.78
C THR A 21 -6.48 3.97 -1.27
N LEU A 22 -5.81 5.01 -0.76
CA LEU A 22 -5.68 5.30 0.65
C LEU A 22 -6.82 6.21 1.10
N PHE A 23 -7.46 5.85 2.21
CA PHE A 23 -8.55 6.59 2.83
C PHE A 23 -8.17 7.04 4.24
N THR A 24 -8.81 8.10 4.73
CA THR A 24 -8.74 8.55 6.13
C THR A 24 -10.13 8.91 6.65
N GLY A 25 -10.23 9.23 7.93
CA GLY A 25 -11.48 9.50 8.63
C GLY A 25 -11.90 8.34 9.52
N ASP A 26 -13.12 8.43 10.05
CA ASP A 26 -13.71 7.38 10.89
C ASP A 26 -14.21 6.21 10.03
N ASP A 27 -14.33 5.02 10.64
CA ASP A 27 -14.77 3.80 9.96
C ASP A 27 -16.11 3.96 9.21
N THR A 28 -16.99 4.85 9.70
CA THR A 28 -18.30 5.12 9.11
C THR A 28 -18.28 6.25 8.08
N ALA A 29 -17.17 6.99 7.94
CA ALA A 29 -17.04 8.19 7.12
C ALA A 29 -15.63 8.32 6.54
N LEU A 30 -15.22 7.33 5.75
CA LEU A 30 -13.92 7.35 5.08
C LEU A 30 -13.93 8.31 3.88
N PHE A 31 -12.84 9.05 3.70
CA PHE A 31 -12.57 9.96 2.58
C PHE A 31 -11.31 9.52 1.83
N ALA A 32 -11.34 9.52 0.50
CA ALA A 32 -10.17 9.19 -0.31
C ALA A 32 -9.14 10.31 -0.17
N VAL A 33 -7.89 9.95 0.13
CA VAL A 33 -6.77 10.89 0.31
C VAL A 33 -5.81 10.80 -0.87
N GLN A 34 -5.50 9.58 -1.30
CA GLN A 34 -4.47 9.35 -2.30
C GLN A 34 -4.73 8.06 -3.07
N THR A 35 -4.56 8.08 -4.38
CA THR A 35 -4.41 6.85 -5.17
C THR A 35 -2.99 6.34 -5.01
N ILE A 36 -2.84 5.15 -4.43
CA ILE A 36 -1.54 4.48 -4.27
C ILE A 36 -1.08 3.92 -5.62
N ASN A 37 -2.00 3.32 -6.36
CA ASN A 37 -1.75 2.79 -7.69
C ASN A 37 -3.09 2.69 -8.45
N ASP A 38 -3.10 3.08 -9.71
CA ASP A 38 -4.27 3.08 -10.58
C ASP A 38 -4.54 1.71 -11.22
N THR A 39 -3.53 0.84 -11.28
CA THR A 39 -3.57 -0.44 -11.98
C THR A 39 -2.84 -1.54 -11.18
N VAL A 40 -3.45 -2.02 -10.09
CA VAL A 40 -2.98 -3.22 -9.40
C VAL A 40 -3.63 -4.47 -9.98
N ASP A 41 -2.87 -5.56 -10.09
CA ASP A 41 -3.43 -6.87 -10.45
C ASP A 41 -4.25 -7.41 -9.27
N GLY A 42 -5.58 -7.34 -9.38
CA GLY A 42 -6.49 -7.80 -8.34
C GLY A 42 -6.40 -9.30 -8.04
N ALA A 43 -5.86 -10.11 -8.96
CA ALA A 43 -5.70 -11.56 -8.77
C ALA A 43 -4.39 -11.93 -8.05
N SER A 44 -3.41 -11.03 -8.02
CA SER A 44 -2.12 -11.29 -7.37
C SER A 44 -2.22 -11.52 -5.86
N GLY A 45 -3.30 -11.03 -5.23
CA GLY A 45 -3.51 -11.11 -3.78
C GLY A 45 -2.57 -10.24 -2.95
N ARG A 46 -1.67 -9.46 -3.60
CA ARG A 46 -0.66 -8.66 -2.92
C ARG A 46 -0.15 -7.48 -3.74
N PHE A 47 0.26 -6.42 -3.05
CA PHE A 47 0.93 -5.27 -3.65
C PHE A 47 2.01 -4.75 -2.69
N VAL A 48 3.19 -4.41 -3.21
CA VAL A 48 4.25 -3.78 -2.40
C VAL A 48 4.09 -2.28 -2.53
N TRP A 49 3.72 -1.63 -1.43
CA TRP A 49 3.57 -0.19 -1.35
C TRP A 49 4.78 0.44 -0.68
N LEU A 50 5.44 1.36 -1.38
CA LEU A 50 6.43 2.24 -0.77
C LEU A 50 5.70 3.44 -0.16
N VAL A 51 5.59 3.48 1.17
CA VAL A 51 4.85 4.54 1.86
C VAL A 51 5.60 5.87 1.67
N PRO A 52 4.95 6.92 1.11
CA PRO A 52 5.63 8.20 0.87
C PRO A 52 6.19 8.81 2.17
N PRO A 53 7.41 9.39 2.14
CA PRO A 53 8.01 10.04 3.31
C PRO A 53 7.20 11.24 3.81
N ASP A 54 6.46 11.88 2.91
CA ASP A 54 5.60 13.04 3.11
C ASP A 54 4.17 12.67 3.54
N LEU A 55 3.80 11.38 3.57
CA LEU A 55 2.50 10.97 4.10
C LEU A 55 2.37 11.44 5.56
N GLN A 56 1.25 12.06 5.88
CA GLN A 56 1.00 12.53 7.24
C GLN A 56 0.87 11.34 8.19
N LEU A 57 1.20 11.56 9.46
CA LEU A 57 0.98 10.56 10.50
C LEU A 57 -0.50 10.51 10.85
N GLY A 58 -1.04 9.33 11.10
CA GLY A 58 -2.45 9.17 11.42
C GLY A 58 -3.02 7.81 11.09
N ARG A 59 -4.36 7.71 11.15
CA ARG A 59 -5.11 6.49 10.85
C ARG A 59 -5.62 6.51 9.41
N TYR A 60 -5.45 5.37 8.74
CA TYR A 60 -5.78 5.20 7.34
C TYR A 60 -6.42 3.84 7.08
N ALA A 61 -7.17 3.73 5.99
CA ALA A 61 -7.65 2.47 5.44
C ALA A 61 -7.21 2.34 3.98
N LEU A 62 -7.10 1.11 3.50
CA LEU A 62 -6.87 0.80 2.09
C LEU A 62 -8.18 0.37 1.45
N GLY A 63 -8.47 0.87 0.25
CA GLY A 63 -9.58 0.37 -0.56
C GLY A 63 -9.09 -0.15 -1.89
N LEU A 64 -9.65 -1.28 -2.31
CA LEU A 64 -9.37 -1.94 -3.57
C LEU A 64 -10.61 -1.90 -4.47
N GLY A 65 -10.49 -1.19 -5.60
CA GLY A 65 -11.56 -1.00 -6.57
C GLY A 65 -12.25 0.37 -6.52
N PRO A 66 -13.19 0.62 -7.44
CA PRO A 66 -13.93 1.88 -7.48
C PRO A 66 -14.94 1.97 -6.34
N ARG A 67 -15.18 3.17 -5.81
CA ARG A 67 -16.34 3.42 -4.95
C ARG A 67 -17.65 3.34 -5.75
N PRO A 68 -18.77 2.93 -5.13
CA PRO A 68 -18.93 2.56 -3.70
C PRO A 68 -18.53 1.13 -3.36
N ASP A 69 -18.26 0.28 -4.35
CA ASP A 69 -18.07 -1.17 -4.19
C ASP A 69 -16.63 -1.58 -3.79
N ALA A 70 -15.83 -0.62 -3.33
CA ALA A 70 -14.45 -0.87 -2.97
C ALA A 70 -14.37 -1.71 -1.68
N GLY A 71 -13.71 -2.86 -1.78
CA GLY A 71 -13.35 -3.64 -0.58
C GLY A 71 -12.38 -2.82 0.26
N THR A 72 -12.76 -2.52 1.50
CA THR A 72 -11.99 -1.63 2.39
C THR A 72 -11.39 -2.42 3.55
N SER A 73 -10.14 -2.16 3.89
CA SER A 73 -9.47 -2.75 5.06
C SER A 73 -9.97 -2.14 6.37
N SER A 74 -9.64 -2.77 7.49
CA SER A 74 -9.66 -2.09 8.79
C SER A 74 -8.68 -0.90 8.80
N LEU A 75 -8.92 0.06 9.69
CA LEU A 75 -7.98 1.16 9.93
C LEU A 75 -6.64 0.65 10.47
N PHE A 76 -5.55 1.25 10.01
CA PHE A 76 -4.19 1.05 10.50
C PHE A 76 -3.52 2.41 10.74
N GLU A 77 -2.50 2.42 11.59
CA GLU A 77 -1.80 3.65 11.98
C GLU A 77 -0.47 3.79 11.23
N VAL A 78 -0.25 4.94 10.60
CA VAL A 78 1.03 5.36 10.05
C VAL A 78 1.75 6.20 11.09
N VAL A 79 2.83 5.64 11.63
CA VAL A 79 3.71 6.29 12.61
C VAL A 79 5.02 6.74 11.97
N ALA A 80 5.71 7.68 12.64
CA ALA A 80 7.04 8.13 12.22
C ALA A 80 8.00 6.93 12.17
N GLY A 81 8.67 6.75 11.02
CA GLY A 81 9.76 5.79 10.90
C GLY A 81 11.05 6.38 11.47
N GLY A 82 11.73 5.63 12.35
CA GLY A 82 13.03 6.01 12.91
C GLY A 82 14.23 5.50 12.12
N GLY A 83 14.05 4.92 10.93
CA GLY A 83 15.09 4.16 10.24
C GLY A 83 15.45 4.73 8.86
N THR A 84 16.75 4.95 8.65
CA THR A 84 17.39 5.07 7.33
C THR A 84 16.93 3.93 6.43
N ALA A 85 16.36 4.25 5.27
CA ALA A 85 15.97 3.24 4.28
C ALA A 85 17.15 2.30 3.98
N PRO A 86 17.01 0.97 4.06
CA PRO A 86 18.02 0.08 3.53
C PRO A 86 18.04 0.26 2.01
N VAL A 87 19.09 0.90 1.49
CA VAL A 87 19.40 0.89 0.07
C VAL A 87 19.49 -0.58 -0.35
N PRO A 88 18.70 -1.07 -1.32
CA PRO A 88 18.87 -2.42 -1.84
C PRO A 88 20.27 -2.51 -2.45
N GLN A 89 21.21 -3.10 -1.71
CA GLN A 89 22.52 -3.47 -2.22
C GLN A 89 22.31 -4.62 -3.20
N LEU A 90 22.23 -4.30 -4.49
CA LEU A 90 22.34 -5.29 -5.55
C LEU A 90 23.70 -5.97 -5.36
N ARG A 91 23.70 -7.23 -4.92
CA ARG A 91 24.93 -8.03 -4.89
C ARG A 91 25.39 -8.21 -6.34
N PRO A 92 26.64 -7.86 -6.71
CA PRO A 92 27.16 -8.26 -8.00
C PRO A 92 27.26 -9.79 -8.03
N LEU A 93 26.62 -10.41 -9.03
CA LEU A 93 26.80 -11.82 -9.33
C LEU A 93 28.24 -12.00 -9.84
N VAL A 94 29.14 -12.45 -8.96
CA VAL A 94 30.46 -12.92 -9.36
C VAL A 94 30.28 -14.34 -9.89
N THR A 95 30.25 -14.49 -11.21
CA THR A 95 30.45 -15.80 -11.85
C THR A 95 31.93 -16.14 -11.73
N VAL A 96 32.27 -17.15 -10.91
CA VAL A 96 33.59 -17.80 -10.98
C VAL A 96 33.49 -18.88 -12.05
N GLY A 97 34.45 -18.86 -12.98
CA GLY A 97 34.53 -19.75 -14.15
C GLY A 97 34.90 -21.19 -13.84
#